data_AF-A0A6J8ADD4-F1
#
_entry.id   AF-A0A6J8ADD4-F1
#
_cell.length_a   1.000
_cell.length_b   1.000
_cell.length_c   1.000
_cell.angle_alpha   90.00
_cell.angle_beta   90.00
_cell.angle_gamma   90.00
#
_symmetry.space_group_name_H-M   'P 1'
#
loop_
_entity.id
_entity.type
_entity.pdbx_description
1 polymer ?
#
loop_
_entity_poly.entity_id
_entity_poly.type
_entity_poly.pdbx_seq_one_letter_code
_entity_poly.pdbx_strand_id
1 'polypeptide(L)'
;MEYSFLPQWRPWNVQSGYSPACGRCCKFHKFYLCNSINQRCYLCGKFGHYSSKCFSKVTKDRKSTPVHVKSRKQKERDIARIHSYIECKNIIRALPFSGMRNSAFVLYLDIANVLKTELKSVKQKIFKEKKTNLEQQKCIKDLKLQLKNQQIIESERDQFKQELENLCQQKEESVSRINVQEYMYVNQIQELNMLKEQVIEKDKTVKMVNDLYYLRSTEFSDEIQTLKKEKSDLH
;
A
#
# COMPACT_ATOMS: atom_id res chain seq x y z
N MET A 1 50.23 6.31 81.72
CA MET A 1 50.60 7.47 80.87
C MET A 1 49.62 7.54 79.72
N GLU A 2 48.57 8.33 79.87
CA GLU A 2 47.61 8.62 78.81
C GLU A 2 48.28 9.50 77.75
N TYR A 3 48.58 8.91 76.59
CA TYR A 3 49.02 9.68 75.43
C TYR A 3 47.78 10.22 74.72
N SER A 4 47.54 11.52 74.87
CA SER A 4 46.52 12.27 74.13
C SER A 4 46.82 12.24 72.63
N PHE A 5 46.15 11.35 71.90
CA PHE A 5 46.25 11.18 70.45
C PHE A 5 45.44 12.23 69.67
N LEU A 6 45.47 13.49 70.10
CA LEU A 6 44.92 14.57 69.28
C LEU A 6 45.85 14.77 68.08
N PRO A 7 45.32 14.75 66.84
CA PRO A 7 46.14 14.97 65.66
C PRO A 7 46.74 16.38 65.75
N GLN A 8 48.06 16.47 65.91
CA GLN A 8 48.81 17.70 65.65
C GLN A 8 48.74 17.96 64.14
N TRP A 9 47.64 18.59 63.71
CA TRP A 9 47.58 19.24 62.42
C TRP A 9 48.65 20.33 62.43
N ARG A 10 49.49 20.41 61.39
CA ARG A 10 50.47 21.51 61.31
C ARG A 10 49.71 22.84 61.34
N PRO A 11 50.18 23.84 62.11
CA PRO A 11 49.54 25.14 62.14
C PRO A 11 49.46 25.71 60.71
N TRP A 12 48.28 26.23 60.41
CA TRP A 12 47.79 26.58 59.09
C TRP A 12 48.44 27.88 58.59
N ASN A 13 48.73 27.98 57.30
CA ASN A 13 48.86 29.26 56.62
C ASN A 13 47.61 29.39 55.72
N VAL A 14 46.69 30.27 56.11
CA VAL A 14 45.25 30.28 55.76
C VAL A 14 44.93 30.51 54.27
N GLN A 15 45.91 30.85 53.44
CA GLN A 15 45.63 31.46 52.12
C GLN A 15 45.49 30.50 50.93
N SER A 16 45.77 29.20 51.07
CA SER A 16 45.63 28.26 49.94
C SER A 16 44.44 27.32 50.14
N GLY A 17 43.38 27.48 49.35
CA GLY A 17 42.13 26.69 49.39
C GLY A 17 42.25 25.19 49.05
N TYR A 18 43.34 24.53 49.43
CA TYR A 18 43.53 23.09 49.33
C TYR A 18 43.19 22.42 50.67
N SER A 19 42.30 21.42 50.67
CA SER A 19 42.00 20.59 51.85
C SER A 19 43.30 20.05 52.47
N PRO A 20 43.51 20.04 53.80
CA PRO A 20 44.80 19.66 54.36
C PRO A 20 45.16 18.19 54.06
N ALA A 21 46.34 17.97 53.47
CA ALA A 21 46.91 16.63 53.38
C ALA A 21 47.16 16.09 54.79
N CYS A 22 46.81 14.84 55.04
CA CYS A 22 46.94 14.27 56.37
C CYS A 22 48.40 14.18 56.82
N GLY A 23 48.73 14.72 58.01
CA GLY A 23 50.09 14.66 58.57
C GLY A 23 50.64 13.24 58.78
N ARG A 24 49.77 12.22 58.73
CA ARG A 24 50.09 10.81 58.95
C ARG A 24 50.55 10.06 57.69
N CYS A 25 49.95 10.33 56.53
CA CYS A 25 50.27 9.63 55.27
C CYS A 25 50.51 10.57 54.07
N CYS A 26 50.35 11.88 54.24
CA CYS A 26 50.48 12.93 53.24
C CYS A 26 49.53 12.82 52.03
N LYS A 27 48.42 12.06 52.13
CA LYS A 27 47.34 12.01 51.14
C LYS A 27 46.15 12.85 51.58
N PHE A 28 45.33 13.29 50.62
CA PHE A 28 44.05 13.92 50.89
C PHE A 28 43.00 12.84 51.16
N HIS A 29 42.28 12.95 52.26
CA HIS A 29 41.13 12.10 52.56
C HIS A 29 39.97 12.99 52.96
N LYS A 30 38.77 12.62 52.53
CA LYS A 30 37.57 13.44 52.74
C LYS A 30 37.01 13.36 54.17
N PHE A 31 37.50 12.42 55.00
CA PHE A 31 37.06 12.15 56.37
C PHE A 31 38.22 11.64 57.23
N TYR A 32 38.11 11.73 58.57
CA TYR A 32 39.16 11.43 59.58
C TYR A 32 39.73 10.00 59.57
N LEU A 33 39.30 9.14 58.65
CA LEU A 33 39.74 7.75 58.51
C LEU A 33 40.97 7.66 57.61
N CYS A 34 42.14 7.96 58.17
CA CYS A 34 43.41 7.67 57.51
C CYS A 34 43.78 6.19 57.74
N ASN A 35 43.98 5.42 56.67
CA ASN A 35 44.39 4.01 56.76
C ASN A 35 45.70 3.79 57.54
N SER A 36 46.50 4.83 57.78
CA SER A 36 47.71 4.71 58.59
C SER A 36 47.46 4.80 60.10
N ILE A 37 46.23 5.08 60.58
CA ILE A 37 45.89 5.19 62.01
C ILE A 37 46.31 3.94 62.79
N ASN A 38 46.03 2.74 62.27
CA ASN A 38 46.35 1.47 62.92
C ASN A 38 47.64 0.82 62.37
N GLN A 39 48.40 1.53 61.52
CA GLN A 39 49.65 1.01 60.98
C GLN A 39 50.79 1.33 61.94
N ARG A 40 51.49 0.30 62.41
CA ARG A 40 52.72 0.44 63.21
C ARG A 40 53.89 0.70 62.28
N CYS A 41 54.58 1.82 62.46
CA CYS A 41 55.79 2.11 61.70
C CYS A 41 56.92 1.18 62.17
N TYR A 42 57.50 0.42 61.24
CA TYR A 42 58.60 -0.52 61.56
C TYR A 42 59.92 0.17 61.88
N LEU A 43 60.09 1.46 61.54
CA LEU A 43 61.31 2.21 61.84
C LEU A 43 61.36 2.75 63.26
N CYS A 44 60.23 3.25 63.79
CA CYS A 44 60.19 3.87 65.12
C CYS A 44 59.24 3.19 66.10
N GLY A 45 58.52 2.14 65.68
CA GLY A 45 57.57 1.38 66.50
C GLY A 45 56.25 2.10 66.83
N LYS A 46 56.10 3.38 66.45
CA LYS A 46 54.90 4.19 66.75
C LYS A 46 53.79 3.97 65.72
N PHE A 47 52.54 4.03 66.15
CA PHE A 47 51.37 3.95 65.27
C PHE A 47 51.10 5.28 64.56
N GLY A 48 50.36 5.24 63.46
CA GLY A 48 49.84 6.44 62.82
C GLY A 48 50.60 6.93 61.59
N HIS A 49 51.59 6.22 61.05
CA HIS A 49 52.28 6.60 59.80
C HIS A 49 52.97 5.39 59.14
N TYR A 50 53.26 5.50 57.85
CA TYR A 50 54.05 4.49 57.13
C TYR A 50 55.55 4.72 57.33
N SER A 51 56.35 3.65 57.33
CA SER A 51 57.82 3.72 57.40
C SER A 51 58.45 4.64 56.34
N SER A 52 57.82 4.75 55.16
CA SER A 52 58.26 5.64 54.09
C SER A 52 58.23 7.12 54.46
N LYS A 53 57.40 7.49 55.44
CA LYS A 53 57.16 8.86 55.94
C LYS A 53 57.54 9.03 57.41
N CYS A 54 58.31 8.09 57.98
CA CYS A 54 58.75 8.17 59.37
C CYS A 54 59.71 9.35 59.56
N PHE A 55 59.48 10.18 60.57
CA PHE A 55 60.37 11.30 60.90
C PHE A 55 61.75 10.84 61.37
N SER A 56 61.85 9.63 61.93
CA SER A 56 63.11 8.99 62.30
C SER A 56 63.87 8.42 61.09
N LYS A 57 63.27 8.41 59.90
CA LYS A 57 63.95 8.01 58.68
C LYS A 57 64.97 9.10 58.33
N VAL A 58 66.23 8.82 58.64
CA VAL A 58 67.37 9.64 58.19
C VAL A 58 67.26 9.76 56.67
N THR A 59 66.89 10.94 56.18
CA THR A 59 66.98 11.23 54.75
C THR A 59 68.46 11.24 54.43
N LYS A 60 68.96 10.09 53.96
CA LYS A 60 70.20 10.08 53.21
C LYS A 60 69.97 11.05 52.08
N ASP A 61 70.60 12.22 52.15
CA ASP A 61 70.68 13.15 51.04
C ASP A 61 71.05 12.31 49.83
N ARG A 62 70.12 12.24 48.87
CA ARG A 62 70.37 11.58 47.61
C ARG A 62 71.44 12.43 46.95
N LYS A 63 72.71 12.13 47.25
CA LYS A 63 73.86 12.57 46.45
C LYS A 63 73.44 12.30 45.02
N SER A 64 73.30 13.35 44.23
CA SER A 64 72.93 13.29 42.83
C SER A 64 73.75 12.19 42.19
N THR A 65 73.11 11.06 41.87
CA THR A 65 73.77 10.01 41.11
C THR A 65 74.25 10.67 39.82
N PRO A 66 75.54 10.54 39.45
CA PRO A 66 76.05 11.14 38.24
C PRO A 66 75.15 10.72 37.09
N VAL A 67 74.70 11.70 36.31
CA VAL A 67 73.85 11.46 35.13
C VAL A 67 74.62 10.50 34.25
N HIS A 68 74.19 9.24 34.20
CA HIS A 68 74.84 8.23 33.39
C HIS A 68 74.66 8.63 31.92
N VAL A 69 75.69 9.23 31.34
CA VAL A 69 75.69 9.62 29.93
C VAL A 69 75.67 8.34 29.11
N LYS A 70 74.51 8.02 28.53
CA LYS A 70 74.37 6.89 27.60
C LYS A 70 75.36 7.08 26.45
N SER A 71 76.09 6.02 26.12
CA SER A 71 76.98 6.02 24.95
C SER A 71 76.18 6.31 23.67
N ARG A 72 76.86 6.85 22.65
CA ARG A 72 76.24 7.14 21.34
C ARG A 72 75.54 5.91 20.75
N LYS A 73 76.21 4.74 20.80
CA LYS A 73 75.64 3.44 20.37
C LYS A 73 74.37 3.05 21.14
N GLN A 74 74.27 3.39 22.42
CA GLN A 74 73.07 3.08 23.20
C GLN A 74 71.90 4.01 22.87
N LYS A 75 72.18 5.29 22.60
CA LYS A 75 71.16 6.22 22.09
C LYS A 75 70.60 5.77 20.75
N GLU A 76 71.47 5.35 19.83
CA GLU A 76 71.06 4.82 18.51
C GLU A 76 70.17 3.57 18.63
N ARG A 77 70.52 2.61 19.49
CA ARG A 77 69.68 1.42 19.76
C ARG A 77 68.33 1.74 20.42
N ASP A 78 68.28 2.75 21.29
CA ASP A 78 67.04 3.17 21.93
C ASP A 78 66.13 3.88 20.90
N ILE A 79 66.69 4.73 20.03
CA ILE A 79 65.97 5.37 18.92
C ILE A 79 65.37 4.32 17.99
N ALA A 80 66.15 3.32 17.55
CA ALA A 80 65.66 2.25 16.69
C ALA A 80 64.50 1.46 17.32
N ARG A 81 64.57 1.16 18.63
CA ARG A 81 63.48 0.50 19.36
C ARG A 81 62.21 1.35 19.44
N ILE A 82 62.35 2.67 19.62
CA ILE A 82 61.21 3.60 19.63
C ILE A 82 60.57 3.67 18.24
N HIS A 83 61.36 3.77 17.18
CA HIS A 83 60.84 3.78 15.80
C HIS A 83 60.07 2.49 15.48
N SER A 84 60.65 1.32 15.77
CA SER A 84 59.99 0.03 15.59
C SER A 84 58.67 -0.06 16.40
N TYR A 85 58.65 0.43 17.64
CA TYR A 85 57.43 0.48 18.44
C TYR A 85 56.35 1.39 17.83
N ILE A 86 56.73 2.58 17.33
CA ILE A 86 55.79 3.50 16.67
C ILE A 86 55.23 2.87 15.39
N GLU A 87 56.07 2.22 14.60
CA GLU A 87 55.67 1.53 13.37
C GLU A 87 54.67 0.40 13.66
N CYS A 88 54.99 -0.50 14.60
CA CYS A 88 54.05 -1.56 15.02
C CYS A 88 52.73 -0.99 15.55
N LYS A 89 52.78 0.11 16.32
CA LYS A 89 51.59 0.77 16.83
C LYS A 89 50.74 1.40 15.72
N ASN A 90 51.38 1.95 14.68
CA ASN A 90 50.69 2.49 13.52
C ASN A 90 50.03 1.39 12.70
N ILE A 91 50.69 0.24 12.52
CA ILE A 91 50.11 -0.94 11.85
C ILE A 91 48.87 -1.43 12.62
N ILE A 92 48.96 -1.57 13.94
CA ILE A 92 47.81 -1.97 14.77
C ILE A 92 46.68 -0.95 14.69
N ARG A 93 46.97 0.35 14.61
CA ARG A 93 45.98 1.42 14.41
C ARG A 93 45.36 1.43 13.01
N ALA A 94 46.09 1.00 11.99
CA ALA A 94 45.60 0.92 10.63
C ALA A 94 44.65 -0.27 10.41
N LEU A 95 44.60 -1.24 11.33
CA LEU A 95 43.64 -2.33 11.26
C LEU A 95 42.20 -1.79 11.39
N PRO A 96 41.24 -2.33 10.63
CA PRO A 96 39.85 -1.84 10.61
C PRO A 96 39.12 -2.00 11.96
N PHE A 97 39.69 -2.77 12.88
CA PHE A 97 39.12 -3.03 14.21
C PHE A 97 39.78 -2.20 15.33
N SER A 98 40.77 -1.37 15.01
CA SER A 98 41.58 -0.65 16.01
C SER A 98 40.81 0.37 16.85
N GLY A 99 39.70 0.90 16.31
CA GLY A 99 38.78 1.80 16.99
C GLY A 99 37.57 1.11 17.62
N MET A 100 37.40 -0.19 17.43
CA MET A 100 36.26 -0.92 18.00
C MET A 100 36.48 -1.22 19.48
N ARG A 101 35.43 -1.05 20.27
CA ARG A 101 35.41 -1.54 21.66
C ARG A 101 35.46 -3.08 21.64
N ASN A 102 36.15 -3.68 22.61
CA ASN A 102 36.28 -5.15 22.72
C ASN A 102 34.93 -5.88 22.65
N SER A 103 33.87 -5.32 23.24
CA SER A 103 32.53 -5.91 23.18
C SER A 103 31.96 -5.99 21.76
N ALA A 104 32.22 -4.98 20.92
CA ALA A 104 31.81 -4.98 19.52
C ALA A 104 32.64 -5.96 18.69
N PHE A 105 33.93 -6.11 18.99
CA PHE A 105 34.82 -7.05 18.30
C PHE A 105 34.44 -8.52 18.58
N VAL A 106 34.06 -8.84 19.81
CA VAL A 106 33.58 -10.18 20.19
C VAL A 106 32.30 -10.55 19.44
N LEU A 107 31.39 -9.59 19.18
CA LEU A 107 30.20 -9.82 18.36
C LEU A 107 30.54 -10.15 16.90
N TYR A 108 31.63 -9.61 16.36
CA TYR A 108 32.10 -9.93 15.02
C TYR A 108 32.79 -11.30 14.94
N LEU A 109 33.42 -11.75 16.03
CA LEU A 109 34.00 -13.10 16.10
C LEU A 109 32.93 -14.19 16.22
N ASP A 110 31.73 -13.83 16.68
CA ASP A 110 30.57 -14.72 16.70
C ASP A 110 29.85 -14.76 15.34
N ILE A 111 30.64 -15.01 14.29
CA ILE A 111 30.19 -15.13 12.91
C ILE A 111 29.03 -16.12 12.81
N ALA A 112 29.07 -17.19 13.60
CA ALA A 112 28.01 -18.19 13.64
C ALA A 112 26.65 -17.61 14.04
N ASN A 113 26.60 -16.73 15.06
CA ASN A 113 25.35 -16.11 15.47
C ASN A 113 24.89 -15.01 14.50
N VAL A 114 25.81 -14.24 13.91
CA VAL A 114 25.49 -13.27 12.85
C VAL A 114 24.88 -13.98 11.64
N LEU A 115 25.50 -15.06 11.16
CA LEU A 115 24.97 -15.84 10.04
C LEU A 115 23.61 -16.47 10.38
N LYS A 116 23.39 -16.94 11.62
CA LYS A 116 22.09 -17.47 12.06
C LYS A 116 21.00 -16.40 12.05
N THR A 117 21.28 -15.18 12.50
CA THR A 117 20.29 -14.09 12.51
C THR A 117 19.98 -13.62 11.09
N GLU A 118 20.99 -13.48 10.24
CA GLU A 118 20.81 -13.16 8.82
C GLU A 118 20.02 -14.25 8.09
N LEU A 119 20.36 -15.53 8.28
CA LEU A 119 19.63 -16.65 7.70
C LEU A 119 18.16 -16.66 8.15
N LYS A 120 17.89 -16.38 9.43
CA LYS A 120 16.52 -16.28 9.96
C LYS A 120 15.76 -15.11 9.30
N SER A 121 16.41 -13.96 9.14
CA SER A 121 15.85 -12.79 8.46
C SER A 121 15.52 -13.10 6.99
N VAL A 122 16.45 -13.72 6.25
CA VAL A 122 16.24 -14.14 4.86
C VAL A 122 15.09 -15.14 4.74
N LYS A 123 15.03 -16.15 5.61
CA LYS A 123 13.91 -17.12 5.63
C LYS A 123 12.56 -16.43 5.86
N GLN A 124 12.50 -15.46 6.77
CA GLN A 124 11.28 -14.69 7.01
C GLN A 124 10.87 -13.84 5.80
N LYS A 125 11.83 -13.23 5.10
CA LYS A 125 11.57 -12.49 3.85
C LYS A 125 11.01 -13.41 2.76
N ILE A 126 11.65 -14.55 2.52
CA ILE A 126 11.19 -15.55 1.54
C ILE A 126 9.78 -16.06 1.88
N PHE A 127 9.48 -16.31 3.17
CA PHE A 127 8.15 -16.74 3.57
C PHE A 127 7.08 -15.68 3.31
N LYS A 128 7.35 -14.41 3.65
CA LYS A 128 6.45 -13.30 3.35
C LYS A 128 6.21 -13.14 1.85
N GLU A 129 7.27 -13.22 1.05
CA GLU A 129 7.20 -13.11 -0.41
C GLU A 129 6.40 -14.27 -1.04
N LYS A 130 6.58 -15.50 -0.54
CA LYS A 130 5.76 -16.65 -0.97
C LYS A 130 4.29 -16.46 -0.64
N LYS A 131 3.97 -15.91 0.54
CA LYS A 131 2.60 -15.61 0.95
C LYS A 131 1.97 -14.57 0.02
N THR A 132 2.67 -13.47 -0.26
CA THR A 132 2.17 -12.43 -1.18
C THR A 132 2.02 -12.95 -2.61
N ASN A 133 2.94 -13.81 -3.07
CA ASN A 133 2.84 -14.43 -4.40
C ASN A 133 1.61 -15.35 -4.49
N LEU A 134 1.33 -16.14 -3.45
CA LEU A 134 0.14 -16.99 -3.40
C LEU A 134 -1.16 -16.15 -3.41
N GLU A 135 -1.20 -15.04 -2.69
CA GLU A 135 -2.32 -14.10 -2.70
C GLU A 135 -2.51 -13.45 -4.08
N GLN A 136 -1.42 -13.03 -4.73
CA GLN A 136 -1.44 -12.52 -6.11
C GLN A 136 -1.93 -13.57 -7.10
N GLN A 137 -1.50 -14.83 -6.97
CA GLN A 137 -1.98 -15.92 -7.83
C GLN A 137 -3.47 -16.19 -7.68
N LYS A 138 -4.01 -16.10 -6.45
CA LYS A 138 -5.46 -16.19 -6.21
C LYS A 138 -6.19 -15.03 -6.89
N CYS A 139 -5.74 -13.79 -6.66
CA CYS A 139 -6.30 -12.59 -7.27
C CYS A 139 -6.30 -12.68 -8.82
N ILE A 140 -5.22 -13.16 -9.44
CA ILE A 140 -5.15 -13.36 -10.89
C ILE A 140 -6.15 -14.42 -11.36
N LYS A 141 -6.35 -15.51 -10.61
CA LYS A 141 -7.35 -16.53 -10.96
C LYS A 141 -8.77 -15.97 -10.88
N ASP A 142 -9.08 -15.19 -9.85
CA ASP A 142 -10.39 -14.56 -9.67
C ASP A 142 -10.67 -13.54 -10.78
N LEU A 143 -9.69 -12.70 -11.14
CA LEU A 143 -9.80 -11.76 -12.26
C LEU A 143 -10.00 -12.48 -13.60
N LYS A 144 -9.32 -13.60 -13.83
CA LYS A 144 -9.53 -14.41 -15.04
C LYS A 144 -10.93 -15.01 -15.10
N LEU A 145 -11.49 -15.42 -13.96
CA LEU A 145 -12.86 -15.90 -13.89
C LEU A 145 -13.87 -14.77 -14.16
N GLN A 146 -13.65 -13.59 -13.58
CA GLN A 146 -14.48 -12.40 -13.83
C GLN A 146 -14.46 -12.01 -15.32
N LEU A 147 -13.29 -12.01 -15.95
CA LEU A 147 -13.16 -11.70 -17.38
C LEU A 147 -13.93 -12.70 -18.26
N LYS A 148 -13.88 -14.00 -17.94
CA LYS A 148 -14.66 -15.01 -18.66
C LYS A 148 -16.17 -14.78 -18.49
N ASN A 149 -16.62 -14.47 -17.28
CA ASN A 149 -18.03 -14.18 -17.04
C ASN A 149 -18.48 -12.94 -17.79
N GLN A 150 -17.63 -11.90 -17.86
CA GLN A 150 -17.93 -10.70 -18.65
C GLN A 150 -18.06 -11.02 -20.14
N GLN A 151 -17.19 -11.87 -20.70
CA GLN A 151 -17.29 -12.30 -22.09
C GLN A 151 -18.59 -13.07 -22.39
N ILE A 152 -19.03 -13.91 -21.44
CA ILE A 152 -20.32 -14.62 -21.57
C ILE A 152 -21.47 -13.61 -21.61
N ILE A 153 -21.51 -12.66 -20.67
CA ILE A 153 -22.56 -11.63 -20.60
C ILE A 153 -22.57 -10.77 -21.89
N GLU A 154 -21.40 -10.42 -22.43
CA GLU A 154 -21.29 -9.68 -23.68
C GLU A 154 -21.85 -10.49 -24.86
N SER A 155 -21.57 -11.80 -24.92
CA SER A 155 -22.12 -12.67 -25.96
C SER A 155 -23.65 -12.84 -25.87
N GLU A 156 -24.20 -12.98 -24.66
CA GLU A 156 -25.65 -13.06 -24.43
C GLU A 156 -26.34 -11.75 -24.82
N ARG A 157 -25.75 -10.60 -24.46
CA ARG A 157 -26.26 -9.29 -24.86
C ARG A 157 -26.33 -9.13 -26.37
N ASP A 158 -25.30 -9.59 -27.09
CA ASP A 158 -25.26 -9.49 -28.55
C ASP A 158 -26.29 -10.42 -29.21
N GLN A 159 -26.53 -11.61 -28.64
CA GLN A 159 -27.62 -12.50 -29.05
C GLN A 159 -28.99 -11.84 -28.86
N PHE A 160 -29.27 -11.28 -27.68
CA PHE A 160 -30.54 -10.58 -27.43
C PHE A 160 -30.74 -9.38 -28.36
N LYS A 161 -29.67 -8.65 -28.69
CA LYS A 161 -29.74 -7.53 -29.64
C LYS A 161 -30.15 -8.01 -31.03
N GLN A 162 -29.60 -9.13 -31.49
CA GLN A 162 -29.95 -9.73 -32.78
C GLN A 162 -31.41 -10.24 -32.79
N GLU A 163 -31.86 -10.86 -31.70
CA GLU A 163 -33.27 -11.29 -31.56
C GLU A 163 -34.24 -10.11 -31.62
N LEU A 164 -33.92 -9.00 -30.95
CA LEU A 164 -34.73 -7.78 -31.00
C LEU A 164 -34.80 -7.17 -32.40
N GLU A 165 -33.67 -7.13 -33.11
CA GLU A 165 -33.61 -6.63 -34.50
C GLU A 165 -34.47 -7.48 -35.43
N ASN A 166 -34.41 -8.81 -35.30
CA ASN A 166 -35.26 -9.74 -36.06
C ASN A 166 -36.76 -9.52 -35.75
N LEU A 167 -37.13 -9.32 -34.48
CA LEU A 167 -38.51 -9.05 -34.09
C LEU A 167 -39.03 -7.71 -34.64
N CYS A 168 -38.18 -6.68 -34.64
CA CYS A 168 -38.50 -5.39 -35.27
C CYS A 168 -38.77 -5.56 -36.76
N GLN A 169 -37.91 -6.29 -37.48
CA GLN A 169 -38.11 -6.58 -38.90
C GLN A 169 -39.40 -7.36 -39.17
N GLN A 170 -39.68 -8.41 -38.39
CA GLN A 170 -40.93 -9.17 -38.51
C GLN A 170 -42.18 -8.31 -38.27
N LYS A 171 -42.10 -7.36 -37.34
CA LYS A 171 -43.18 -6.40 -37.08
C LYS A 171 -43.39 -5.47 -38.28
N GLU A 172 -42.32 -4.92 -38.85
CA GLU A 172 -42.39 -4.06 -40.04
C GLU A 172 -42.98 -4.79 -41.25
N GLU A 173 -42.58 -6.04 -41.48
CA GLU A 173 -43.15 -6.89 -42.52
C GLU A 173 -44.64 -7.14 -42.28
N SER A 174 -45.04 -7.39 -41.04
CA SER A 174 -46.45 -7.62 -40.69
C SER A 174 -47.31 -6.37 -40.87
N VAL A 175 -46.80 -5.19 -40.48
CA VAL A 175 -47.45 -3.90 -40.76
C VAL A 175 -47.58 -3.67 -42.27
N SER A 176 -46.53 -3.96 -43.04
CA SER A 176 -46.56 -3.83 -44.50
C SER A 176 -47.61 -4.74 -45.13
N ARG A 177 -47.74 -5.99 -44.64
CA ARG A 177 -48.80 -6.92 -45.08
C ARG A 177 -50.20 -6.38 -44.78
N ILE A 178 -50.42 -5.84 -43.58
CA ILE A 178 -51.70 -5.25 -43.19
C ILE A 178 -52.04 -4.06 -44.09
N ASN A 179 -51.09 -3.16 -44.33
CA ASN A 179 -51.31 -1.99 -45.20
C ASN A 179 -51.71 -2.39 -46.62
N VAL A 180 -51.08 -3.42 -47.19
CA VAL A 180 -51.45 -3.95 -48.52
C VAL A 180 -52.87 -4.52 -48.49
N GLN A 181 -53.24 -5.25 -47.45
CA GLN A 181 -54.57 -5.82 -47.30
C GLN A 181 -55.64 -4.74 -47.13
N GLU A 182 -55.38 -3.71 -46.33
CA GLU A 182 -56.26 -2.53 -46.18
C GLU A 182 -56.48 -1.83 -47.52
N TYR A 183 -55.41 -1.63 -48.30
CA TYR A 183 -55.51 -1.06 -49.65
C TYR A 183 -56.40 -1.91 -50.57
N MET A 184 -56.27 -3.24 -50.53
CA MET A 184 -57.14 -4.14 -51.29
C MET A 184 -58.61 -4.02 -50.88
N TYR A 185 -58.92 -3.95 -49.59
CA TYR A 185 -60.28 -3.79 -49.11
C TYR A 185 -60.89 -2.44 -49.50
N VAL A 186 -60.11 -1.36 -49.44
CA VAL A 186 -60.56 -0.03 -49.89
C VAL A 186 -60.96 -0.07 -51.36
N ASN A 187 -60.16 -0.70 -52.22
CA ASN A 187 -60.49 -0.86 -53.64
C ASN A 187 -61.77 -1.68 -53.86
N GLN A 188 -61.92 -2.81 -53.15
CA GLN A 188 -63.14 -3.64 -53.24
C GLN A 188 -64.39 -2.86 -52.79
N ILE A 189 -64.30 -2.06 -51.73
CA ILE A 189 -65.39 -1.21 -51.27
C ILE A 189 -65.76 -0.16 -52.34
N GLN A 190 -64.76 0.44 -53.00
CA GLN A 190 -65.00 1.38 -54.09
C GLN A 190 -65.71 0.71 -55.27
N GLU A 191 -65.29 -0.49 -55.68
CA GLU A 191 -65.95 -1.27 -56.73
C GLU A 191 -67.40 -1.60 -56.39
N LEU A 192 -67.67 -2.06 -55.16
CA LEU A 192 -69.02 -2.34 -54.68
C LEU A 192 -69.90 -1.10 -54.68
N ASN A 193 -69.36 0.07 -54.31
CA ASN A 193 -70.09 1.33 -54.35
C ASN A 193 -70.45 1.73 -55.80
N MET A 194 -69.52 1.55 -56.76
CA MET A 194 -69.83 1.80 -58.18
C MET A 194 -70.94 0.88 -58.69
N LEU A 195 -70.89 -0.42 -58.35
CA LEU A 195 -71.94 -1.38 -58.73
C LEU A 195 -73.28 -1.02 -58.10
N LYS A 196 -73.28 -0.59 -56.83
CA LYS A 196 -74.49 -0.13 -56.14
C LYS A 196 -75.15 1.05 -56.86
N GLU A 197 -74.38 2.05 -57.28
CA GLU A 197 -74.90 3.18 -58.04
C GLU A 197 -75.47 2.75 -59.41
N GLN A 198 -74.80 1.82 -60.11
CA GLN A 198 -75.33 1.25 -61.36
C GLN A 198 -76.66 0.51 -61.16
N VAL A 199 -76.83 -0.21 -60.04
CA VAL A 199 -78.10 -0.87 -59.71
C VAL A 199 -79.19 0.16 -59.46
N ILE A 200 -78.90 1.22 -58.68
CA ILE A 200 -79.83 2.32 -58.42
C ILE A 200 -80.28 2.98 -59.75
N GLU A 201 -79.37 3.19 -60.69
CA GLU A 201 -79.68 3.75 -62.01
C GLU A 201 -80.56 2.81 -62.85
N LYS A 202 -80.27 1.51 -62.84
CA LYS A 202 -81.10 0.50 -63.51
C LYS A 202 -82.50 0.42 -62.91
N ASP A 203 -82.64 0.48 -61.60
CA ASP A 203 -83.94 0.48 -60.92
C ASP A 203 -84.78 1.70 -61.30
N LYS A 204 -84.16 2.88 -61.40
CA LYS A 204 -84.83 4.09 -61.93
C LYS A 204 -85.32 3.88 -63.36
N THR A 205 -84.50 3.26 -64.20
CA THR A 205 -84.86 2.98 -65.60
C THR A 205 -86.01 1.98 -65.70
N VAL A 206 -85.96 0.90 -64.91
CA VAL A 206 -87.04 -0.10 -64.83
C VAL A 206 -88.34 0.55 -64.36
N LYS A 207 -88.28 1.42 -63.35
CA LYS A 207 -89.44 2.17 -62.88
C LYS A 207 -90.04 3.03 -63.99
N MET A 208 -89.22 3.80 -64.70
CA MET A 208 -89.66 4.61 -65.85
C MET A 208 -90.29 3.76 -66.97
N VAL A 209 -89.69 2.60 -67.30
CA VAL A 209 -90.26 1.68 -68.31
C VAL A 209 -91.61 1.12 -67.85
N ASN A 210 -91.75 0.76 -66.57
CA ASN A 210 -93.01 0.30 -66.01
C ASN A 210 -94.08 1.40 -66.04
N ASP A 211 -93.72 2.64 -65.71
CA ASP A 211 -94.63 3.79 -65.77
C ASP A 211 -95.10 4.03 -67.22
N LEU A 212 -94.20 3.95 -68.21
CA LEU A 212 -94.55 4.05 -69.63
C LEU A 212 -95.44 2.90 -70.12
N TYR A 213 -95.15 1.66 -69.69
CA TYR A 213 -95.98 0.51 -70.00
C TYR A 213 -97.40 0.66 -69.44
N TYR A 214 -97.52 1.17 -68.20
CA TYR A 214 -98.82 1.43 -67.58
C TYR A 214 -99.61 2.49 -68.35
N LEU A 215 -98.98 3.62 -68.69
CA LEU A 215 -99.60 4.66 -69.53
C LEU A 215 -100.08 4.11 -70.87
N ARG A 216 -99.23 3.34 -71.56
CA ARG A 216 -99.60 2.75 -72.86
C ARG A 216 -100.74 1.74 -72.74
N SER A 217 -100.76 0.95 -71.67
CA SER A 217 -101.85 0.02 -71.37
C SER A 217 -103.18 0.75 -71.14
N THR A 218 -103.14 1.89 -70.44
CA THR A 218 -104.34 2.74 -70.26
C THR A 218 -104.82 3.36 -71.57
N GLU A 219 -103.91 3.88 -72.40
CA GLU A 219 -104.25 4.40 -73.74
C GLU A 219 -104.93 3.32 -74.60
N PHE A 220 -104.37 2.10 -74.64
CA PHE A 220 -104.99 0.99 -75.37
C PHE A 220 -106.37 0.60 -74.80
N SER A 221 -106.57 0.69 -73.49
CA SER A 221 -107.87 0.43 -72.86
C SER A 221 -108.91 1.45 -73.33
N ASP A 222 -108.53 2.74 -73.36
CA ASP A 222 -109.39 3.84 -73.81
C ASP A 222 -109.68 3.75 -75.32
N GLU A 223 -108.69 3.38 -76.15
CA GLU A 223 -108.85 3.08 -77.58
C GLU A 223 -109.84 1.92 -77.80
N ILE A 224 -109.76 0.84 -77.01
CA ILE A 224 -110.71 -0.28 -77.10
C ILE A 224 -112.12 0.16 -76.70
N GLN A 225 -112.26 1.00 -75.68
CA GLN A 225 -113.57 1.49 -75.24
C GLN A 225 -114.22 2.42 -76.28
N THR A 226 -113.44 3.32 -76.88
CA THR A 226 -113.91 4.21 -77.95
C THR A 226 -114.37 3.40 -79.17
N LEU A 227 -113.57 2.43 -79.63
CA LEU A 227 -113.95 1.52 -80.72
C LEU A 227 -115.21 0.70 -80.42
N LYS A 228 -115.38 0.24 -79.16
CA LYS A 228 -116.60 -0.47 -78.73
C LYS A 228 -117.83 0.44 -78.78
N LYS A 229 -117.68 1.71 -78.40
CA LYS A 229 -118.74 2.71 -78.45
C LYS A 229 -119.15 3.02 -79.90
N GLU A 230 -118.18 3.31 -80.76
CA GLU A 230 -118.42 3.55 -82.20
C GLU A 230 -119.13 2.37 -82.86
N LYS A 231 -118.74 1.13 -82.52
CA LYS A 231 -119.42 -0.07 -82.99
C LYS A 231 -120.88 -0.17 -82.51
N SER A 232 -121.16 0.27 -81.29
CA SER A 232 -122.52 0.29 -80.74
C SER A 232 -123.41 1.33 -81.41
N ASP A 233 -122.85 2.47 -81.82
CA ASP A 233 -123.59 3.55 -82.49
C ASP A 233 -123.94 3.23 -83.96
N LEU A 234 -123.27 2.23 -84.55
CA LEU A 234 -123.50 1.76 -85.93
C LEU A 234 -124.59 0.67 -86.05
N HIS A 235 -125.12 0.17 -84.93
CA HIS A 235 -126.14 -0.88 -84.87
C HIS A 235 -127.49 -0.33 -84.39
#